data_AF-A0A0L6VKH0-F1
#
_entry.id   AF-A0A0L6VKH0-F1
#
_cell.length_a   1.000
_cell.length_b   1.000
_cell.length_c   1.000
_cell.angle_alpha   90.00
_cell.angle_beta   90.00
_cell.angle_gamma   90.00
#
_symmetry.space_group_name_H-M   'P 1'
#
loop_
_entity.id
_entity.type
_entity.pdbx_description
1 polymer ?
#
loop_
_entity_poly.entity_id
_entity_poly.type
_entity_poly.pdbx_seq_one_letter_code
_entity_poly.pdbx_strand_id
1 'polypeptide(L)'
;AHRIESKAWKLATTHAQHNNLFKSSGVRCSVLNNLPYWNPIDFVVFDPMHLLSGILEWHARRVWCIDKVSLELKKKKVDVAESLDPEDYFEEDVHD
;
A
#
# COMPACT_ATOMS: atom_id res chain seq x y z
N ALA A 1 -16.78 -24.96 8.94
CA ALA A 1 -17.21 -24.94 7.52
C ALA A 1 -16.02 -25.13 6.56
N HIS A 2 -15.13 -24.15 6.43
CA HIS A 2 -13.98 -24.14 5.49
C HIS A 2 -13.14 -25.44 5.41
N ARG A 3 -12.82 -26.08 6.55
CA ARG A 3 -12.04 -27.34 6.56
C ARG A 3 -12.76 -28.51 5.87
N ILE A 4 -14.07 -28.57 5.98
CA ILE A 4 -14.89 -29.64 5.38
C ILE A 4 -14.96 -29.42 3.87
N GLU A 5 -15.21 -28.18 3.45
CA GLU A 5 -15.27 -27.78 2.03
C GLU A 5 -13.92 -27.98 1.33
N SER A 6 -12.82 -27.60 1.98
CA SER A 6 -11.46 -27.85 1.47
C SER A 6 -11.15 -29.35 1.33
N LYS A 7 -11.64 -30.20 2.24
CA LYS A 7 -11.47 -31.65 2.13
C LYS A 7 -12.30 -32.20 0.98
N ALA A 8 -13.53 -31.74 0.81
CA ALA A 8 -14.40 -32.11 -0.32
C ALA A 8 -13.77 -31.70 -1.66
N TRP A 9 -13.18 -30.50 -1.74
CA TRP A 9 -12.44 -30.04 -2.92
C TRP A 9 -11.22 -30.92 -3.20
N LYS A 10 -10.46 -31.33 -2.16
CA LYS A 10 -9.31 -32.25 -2.31
C LYS A 10 -9.70 -33.64 -2.81
N LEU A 11 -10.87 -34.15 -2.39
CA LEU A 11 -11.37 -35.48 -2.73
C LEU A 11 -11.99 -35.55 -4.13
N ALA A 12 -12.42 -34.42 -4.69
CA ALA A 12 -12.97 -34.37 -6.03
C ALA A 12 -11.91 -34.76 -7.08
N THR A 13 -12.31 -35.59 -8.04
CA THR A 13 -11.39 -36.23 -9.00
C THR A 13 -11.37 -35.50 -10.35
N THR A 14 -12.39 -34.68 -10.63
CA THR A 14 -12.55 -34.01 -11.92
C THR A 14 -12.42 -32.50 -11.78
N HIS A 15 -11.84 -31.88 -12.81
CA HIS A 15 -11.67 -30.44 -12.87
C HIS A 15 -13.02 -29.68 -12.85
N ALA A 16 -14.06 -30.26 -13.45
CA ALA A 16 -15.42 -29.70 -13.40
C ALA A 16 -15.98 -29.66 -11.98
N GLN A 17 -15.76 -30.72 -11.18
CA GLN A 17 -16.18 -30.74 -9.77
C GLN A 17 -15.37 -29.75 -8.92
N HIS A 18 -14.06 -29.62 -9.16
CA HIS A 18 -13.25 -28.60 -8.49
C HIS A 18 -13.77 -27.19 -8.75
N ASN A 19 -14.14 -26.88 -9.99
CA ASN A 19 -14.68 -25.56 -10.33
C ASN A 19 -16.07 -25.32 -9.73
N ASN A 20 -16.93 -26.33 -9.69
CA ASN A 20 -18.26 -26.20 -9.06
C ASN A 20 -18.14 -25.99 -7.55
N LEU A 21 -17.28 -26.76 -6.87
CA LEU A 21 -17.01 -26.61 -5.44
C LEU A 21 -16.35 -25.26 -5.12
N PHE A 22 -15.46 -24.78 -6.00
CA PHE A 22 -14.86 -23.45 -5.85
C PHE A 22 -15.89 -22.33 -6.06
N LYS A 23 -16.82 -22.47 -7.00
CA LYS A 23 -17.90 -21.48 -7.20
C LYS A 23 -18.89 -21.44 -6.04
N SER A 24 -19.18 -22.57 -5.41
CA SER A 24 -20.15 -22.63 -4.30
C SER A 24 -19.55 -22.17 -2.97
N SER A 25 -18.32 -22.61 -2.65
CA SER A 25 -17.70 -22.36 -1.34
C SER A 25 -16.60 -21.29 -1.38
N GLY A 26 -15.99 -21.02 -2.55
CA GLY A 26 -14.81 -20.17 -2.66
C GLY A 26 -13.52 -20.80 -2.09
N VAL A 27 -13.59 -22.02 -1.57
CA VAL A 27 -12.48 -22.65 -0.85
C VAL A 27 -11.68 -23.58 -1.77
N ARG A 28 -10.35 -23.52 -1.65
CA ARG A 28 -9.41 -24.47 -2.28
C ARG A 28 -8.67 -25.27 -1.22
N CYS A 29 -8.17 -26.44 -1.59
CA CYS A 29 -7.28 -27.19 -0.70
C CYS A 29 -5.88 -26.58 -0.70
N SER A 30 -5.40 -26.19 0.48
CA SER A 30 -4.00 -25.84 0.74
C SER A 30 -3.39 -26.81 1.75
N VAL A 31 -2.06 -26.97 1.72
CA VAL A 31 -1.34 -27.81 2.69
C VAL A 31 -1.52 -27.28 4.11
N LEU A 32 -1.57 -25.94 4.26
CA LEU A 32 -1.78 -25.25 5.53
C LEU A 32 -3.09 -25.65 6.23
N ASN A 33 -4.12 -26.00 5.47
CA ASN A 33 -5.42 -26.40 6.06
C ASN A 33 -5.39 -27.79 6.74
N ASN A 34 -4.30 -28.55 6.60
CA ASN A 34 -4.11 -29.82 7.32
C ASN A 34 -3.49 -29.63 8.71
N LEU A 35 -2.96 -28.45 9.02
CA LEU A 35 -2.32 -28.18 10.31
C LEU A 35 -3.42 -27.98 11.37
N PRO A 36 -3.41 -28.74 12.49
CA PRO A 36 -4.49 -28.70 13.48
C PRO A 36 -4.62 -27.32 14.13
N TYR A 37 -3.52 -26.60 14.29
CA TYR A 37 -3.45 -25.26 14.88
C TYR A 37 -3.75 -24.11 13.89
N TRP A 38 -3.78 -24.37 12.59
CA TRP A 38 -3.95 -23.32 11.58
C TRP A 38 -5.42 -23.11 11.25
N ASN A 39 -5.94 -21.92 11.55
CA ASN A 39 -7.24 -21.44 11.06
C ASN A 39 -7.09 -20.06 10.39
N PRO A 40 -7.22 -19.95 9.06
CA PRO A 40 -7.06 -18.67 8.38
C PRO A 40 -8.08 -17.60 8.83
N ILE A 41 -9.21 -18.00 9.41
CA ILE A 41 -10.23 -17.07 9.89
C ILE A 41 -9.80 -16.40 11.20
N ASP A 42 -9.15 -17.15 12.10
CA ASP A 42 -8.66 -16.61 13.39
C ASP A 42 -7.29 -15.93 13.26
N PHE A 43 -6.50 -16.31 12.25
CA PHE A 43 -5.12 -15.87 12.08
C PHE A 43 -4.88 -15.04 10.81
N VAL A 44 -5.94 -14.44 10.24
CA VAL A 44 -5.77 -13.38 9.24
C VAL A 44 -5.11 -12.20 9.93
N VAL A 45 -3.78 -12.14 9.82
CA VAL A 45 -3.03 -10.93 10.07
C VAL A 45 -3.38 -10.03 8.90
N PHE A 46 -4.33 -9.13 9.09
CA PHE A 46 -4.45 -7.97 8.23
C PHE A 46 -3.09 -7.31 8.24
N ASP A 47 -2.40 -7.35 7.09
CA ASP A 47 -1.11 -6.71 6.97
C ASP A 47 -1.32 -5.20 7.20
N PRO A 48 -0.91 -4.68 8.37
CA PRO A 48 -1.25 -3.31 8.73
C PRO A 48 -0.54 -2.35 7.78
N MET A 49 0.56 -2.75 7.14
CA MET A 49 1.31 -1.93 6.20
C MET A 49 0.45 -1.50 5.00
N HIS A 50 -0.31 -2.41 4.38
CA HIS A 50 -1.19 -2.05 3.25
C HIS A 50 -2.37 -1.17 3.68
N LEU A 51 -2.93 -1.40 4.87
CA LEU A 51 -3.99 -0.54 5.42
C LEU A 51 -3.46 0.85 5.81
N LEU A 52 -2.26 0.89 6.40
CA LEU A 52 -1.57 2.11 6.81
C LEU A 52 -1.18 2.97 5.61
N SER A 53 -0.83 2.37 4.47
CA SER A 53 -0.44 3.12 3.27
C SER A 53 -1.54 4.10 2.81
N GLY A 54 -2.78 3.63 2.71
CA GLY A 54 -3.91 4.49 2.31
C GLY A 54 -4.30 5.52 3.38
N ILE A 55 -4.27 5.13 4.64
CA ILE A 55 -4.65 6.00 5.76
C ILE A 55 -3.60 7.09 6.03
N LEU A 56 -2.32 6.78 5.85
CA LEU A 56 -1.22 7.69 6.08
C LEU A 56 -1.21 8.80 5.03
N GLU A 57 -1.42 8.46 3.76
CA GLU A 57 -1.55 9.45 2.69
C GLU A 57 -2.72 10.42 2.99
N TRP A 58 -3.88 9.87 3.37
CA TRP A 58 -5.03 10.70 3.69
C TRP A 58 -4.77 11.64 4.88
N HIS A 59 -4.15 11.14 5.97
CA HIS A 59 -3.82 11.97 7.13
C HIS A 59 -2.78 13.04 6.78
N ALA A 60 -1.76 12.69 6.00
CA ALA A 60 -0.71 13.61 5.58
C ALA A 60 -1.28 14.77 4.74
N ARG A 61 -2.19 14.48 3.80
CA ARG A 61 -2.83 15.53 3.00
C ARG A 61 -3.91 16.30 3.76
N ARG A 62 -4.74 15.63 4.56
CA ARG A 62 -5.96 16.23 5.15
C ARG A 62 -5.74 16.82 6.54
N VAL A 63 -5.01 16.14 7.41
CA VAL A 63 -4.75 16.58 8.80
C VAL A 63 -3.53 17.48 8.83
N TRP A 64 -2.41 17.05 8.25
CA TRP A 64 -1.18 17.86 8.20
C TRP A 64 -1.17 18.91 7.08
N CYS A 65 -2.17 18.89 6.18
CA CYS A 65 -2.33 19.90 5.14
C CYS A 65 -1.07 20.12 4.29
N ILE A 66 -0.28 19.07 4.04
CA ILE A 66 1.00 19.16 3.32
C ILE A 66 0.83 19.79 1.93
N ASP A 67 -0.31 19.55 1.26
CA ASP A 67 -0.62 20.16 -0.03
C ASP A 67 -0.64 21.71 0.04
N LYS A 68 -1.19 22.26 1.13
CA LYS A 68 -1.22 23.72 1.34
C LYS A 68 0.18 24.25 1.59
N VAL A 69 0.94 23.60 2.46
CA VAL A 69 2.33 24.00 2.78
C VAL A 69 3.21 23.96 1.51
N SER A 70 3.04 22.94 0.68
CA SER A 70 3.73 22.81 -0.61
C SER A 70 3.41 23.95 -1.58
N LEU A 71 2.15 24.39 -1.66
CA LEU A 71 1.75 25.52 -2.49
C LEU A 71 2.33 26.85 -1.99
N GLU A 72 2.33 27.08 -0.67
CA GLU A 72 2.91 28.29 -0.08
C GLU A 72 4.43 28.35 -0.29
N LEU A 73 5.12 27.21 -0.20
CA LEU A 73 6.56 27.12 -0.51
C LEU A 73 6.86 27.35 -2.00
N LYS A 74 5.99 26.90 -2.90
CA LYS A 74 6.12 27.17 -4.34
C LYS A 74 5.96 28.65 -4.66
N LYS A 75 4.96 29.33 -4.08
CA LYS A 75 4.78 30.78 -4.23
C LYS A 75 6.00 31.54 -3.74
N LYS A 76 6.46 31.23 -2.52
CA LYS A 76 7.66 31.86 -1.94
C LYS A 76 8.92 31.65 -2.77
N LYS A 77 9.09 30.51 -3.44
CA LYS A 77 10.22 30.28 -4.36
C LYS A 77 10.14 31.13 -5.64
N VAL A 78 8.93 31.40 -6.14
CA VAL A 78 8.72 32.28 -7.30
C VAL A 78 9.05 33.72 -6.92
N ASP A 79 8.60 34.17 -5.75
CA ASP A 79 8.89 35.52 -5.25
C ASP A 79 10.40 35.77 -5.04
N VAL A 80 11.16 34.74 -4.65
CA VAL A 80 12.63 34.83 -4.47
C VAL A 80 13.40 34.76 -5.79
N ALA A 81 12.87 34.06 -6.80
CA ALA A 81 13.50 34.00 -8.12
C ALA A 81 13.29 35.30 -8.91
N GLU A 82 12.19 36.03 -8.65
CA GLU A 82 11.91 37.33 -9.26
C GLU A 82 12.71 38.49 -8.64
N SER A 83 13.32 38.29 -7.46
CA SER A 83 14.09 39.33 -6.75
C SER A 83 15.61 39.22 -6.88
N LEU A 84 16.13 38.32 -7.73
CA LEU A 84 17.57 38.19 -7.95
C LEU A 84 17.94 38.95 -9.23
N ASP A 85 18.36 40.20 -9.07
CA ASP A 85 18.99 40.97 -10.14
C ASP A 85 20.28 40.23 -10.61
N PRO A 86 20.50 40.00 -11.92
CA PRO A 86 21.62 39.20 -12.41
C PRO A 86 23.04 39.76 -12.15
N GLU A 87 23.17 40.90 -11.48
CA GLU A 87 24.39 41.73 -11.50
C GLU A 87 25.23 41.66 -10.21
N ASP A 88 24.80 40.94 -9.17
CA ASP A 88 25.60 40.74 -7.94
C ASP A 88 26.48 39.46 -7.99
N TYR A 89 27.07 39.17 -9.16
CA TYR A 89 28.13 38.14 -9.25
C TYR A 89 29.46 38.79 -8.85
N PHE A 90 29.83 38.59 -7.59
CA PHE A 90 31.12 38.94 -6.98
C PHE A 90 32.29 38.85 -7.98
N GLU A 91 32.98 39.96 -8.19
CA GLU A 91 34.25 40.01 -8.92
C GLU A 91 35.29 39.12 -8.23
N GLU A 92 36.00 38.32 -9.04
CA GLU A 92 37.08 37.43 -8.62
C GLU A 92 38.15 38.20 -7.83
N ASP A 93 38.36 37.83 -6.56
CA ASP A 93 39.49 38.31 -5.77
C ASP A 93 40.80 37.85 -6.43
N VAL A 94 41.50 38.80 -7.05
CA VAL A 94 42.85 38.65 -7.58
C VAL A 94 43.81 38.35 -6.42
N HIS A 95 44.40 37.17 -6.43
CA HIS A 95 45.48 36.79 -5.51
C HIS A 95 46.80 37.46 -5.93
N ASP A 96 47.41 38.21 -5.01
CA ASP A 96 48.83 38.60 -4.99
C ASP A 96 49.51 37.94 -3.78
#